data_AF-A0A293LE62-F1
#
_entry.id   AF-A0A293LE62-F1
#
_cell.length_a   1.000
_cell.length_b   1.000
_cell.length_c   1.000
_cell.angle_alpha   90.00
_cell.angle_beta   90.00
_cell.angle_gamma   90.00
#
_symmetry.space_group_name_H-M   'P 1'
#
loop_
_entity.id
_entity.type
_entity.pdbx_description
1 polymer ?
#
loop_
_entity_poly.entity_id
_entity_poly.type
_entity_poly.pdbx_seq_one_letter_code
_entity_poly.pdbx_strand_id
1 'polypeptide(L)'
;MSARGGKKRSKSVSKSTKAGVLFPVGRMRRYLRKGTHHFRIGAGAPVYMAAVIEYLTAEILELAGNAARDNKKGRVTPRHILLAIANDDELHQLLKGVTIASGGVLPRLLPELLARKKGGKFIMPSPKHQPSSTTTYTPPKSPPKKNPPKKLTQAVLAAKEKGKGAKGKDVQSSGSEQTHASVTVLSEKKLFLGQKLTVIQGDIVNVTADALIHPTNMTLSLSGEVGQALEKSGGKEFVQEVKDLLASNGPLESAGAAICSGHNFPAKFVVHCNIPANSVANGSELLEKCVRNCLSLADEKNIRALAVPALGTHSAGFTKQQAAQVILKAISNYFVNIMSSSLKQIYFVLSDMESIGIYTSELAKLDS
;
A
#
# COMPACT_ATOMS: atom_id res chain seq x y z
N MET A 1 13.71 60.62 39.16
CA MET A 1 13.72 59.21 38.75
C MET A 1 12.54 58.93 37.82
N SER A 2 12.76 58.40 36.62
CA SER A 2 11.82 57.46 36.00
C SER A 2 12.50 56.79 34.80
N ALA A 3 13.17 55.66 35.08
CA ALA A 3 13.69 54.77 34.06
C ALA A 3 12.52 53.96 33.47
N ARG A 4 11.92 54.43 32.38
CA ARG A 4 11.02 53.60 31.56
C ARG A 4 11.87 52.65 30.73
N GLY A 5 12.14 51.47 31.28
CA GLY A 5 12.78 50.36 30.58
C GLY A 5 11.97 49.97 29.33
N GLY A 6 12.55 50.18 28.15
CA GLY A 6 11.98 49.74 26.89
C GLY A 6 11.94 48.22 26.83
N LYS A 7 10.74 47.62 26.83
CA LYS A 7 10.55 46.19 26.56
C LYS A 7 11.19 45.85 25.21
N LYS A 8 12.11 44.87 25.18
CA LYS A 8 12.63 44.25 23.94
C LYS A 8 11.44 43.84 23.05
N ARG A 9 11.30 44.44 21.87
CA ARG A 9 10.30 44.03 20.87
C ARG A 9 10.60 42.59 20.45
N SER A 10 9.68 41.66 20.72
CA SER A 10 9.80 40.30 20.18
C SER A 10 9.66 40.35 18.66
N LYS A 11 10.41 39.49 17.95
CA LYS A 11 10.30 39.39 16.49
C LYS A 11 8.89 38.89 16.14
N SER A 12 8.20 39.63 15.26
CA SER A 12 6.89 39.25 14.75
C SER A 12 7.00 37.93 13.98
N VAL A 13 6.32 36.89 14.46
CA VAL A 13 6.25 35.59 13.78
C VAL A 13 5.15 35.63 12.73
N SER A 14 5.45 35.16 11.52
CA SER A 14 4.45 35.12 10.44
C SER A 14 3.31 34.15 10.79
N LYS A 15 2.12 34.40 10.24
CA LYS A 15 0.97 33.49 10.44
C LYS A 15 1.23 32.09 9.84
N SER A 16 1.99 32.00 8.75
CA SER A 16 2.41 30.72 8.16
C SER A 16 3.33 29.96 9.10
N THR A 17 4.37 30.62 9.63
CA THR A 17 5.30 30.02 10.60
C THR A 17 4.58 29.58 11.87
N LYS A 18 3.63 30.38 12.38
CA LYS A 18 2.83 30.02 13.55
C LYS A 18 1.89 28.84 13.29
N ALA A 19 1.43 28.69 12.05
CA ALA A 19 0.55 27.59 11.63
C ALA A 19 1.30 26.34 11.15
N GLY A 20 2.64 26.38 11.04
CA GLY A 20 3.44 25.23 10.59
C GLY A 20 3.32 24.90 9.10
N VAL A 21 2.92 25.86 8.25
CA VAL A 21 2.76 25.67 6.80
C VAL A 21 3.78 26.51 6.02
N LEU A 22 4.30 25.96 4.93
CA LEU A 22 5.16 26.68 3.98
C LEU A 22 4.37 27.71 3.17
N PHE A 23 3.11 27.43 2.86
CA PHE A 23 2.26 28.26 2.02
C PHE A 23 1.84 29.56 2.73
N PRO A 24 1.69 30.68 2.00
CA PRO A 24 1.47 32.00 2.60
C PRO A 24 0.02 32.22 3.04
N VAL A 25 -0.26 31.95 4.32
CA VAL A 25 -1.58 32.12 4.97
C VAL A 25 -2.13 33.54 4.77
N GLY A 26 -1.28 34.56 4.87
CA GLY A 26 -1.68 35.96 4.67
C GLY A 26 -2.22 36.22 3.26
N ARG A 27 -1.61 35.59 2.25
CA ARG A 27 -2.03 35.70 0.84
C ARG A 27 -3.35 34.96 0.62
N MET A 28 -3.50 33.77 1.19
CA MET A 28 -4.76 33.01 1.14
C MET A 28 -5.93 33.80 1.73
N ARG A 29 -5.72 34.47 2.87
CA ARG A 29 -6.76 35.34 3.45
C ARG A 29 -7.18 36.48 2.52
N ARG A 30 -6.24 37.07 1.79
CA ARG A 30 -6.52 38.14 0.83
C ARG A 30 -7.34 37.61 -0.36
N TYR A 31 -7.02 36.41 -0.86
CA TYR A 31 -7.78 35.78 -1.93
C TYR A 31 -9.18 35.35 -1.51
N LEU A 32 -9.32 34.77 -0.31
CA LEU A 32 -10.64 34.47 0.26
C LEU A 32 -11.49 35.73 0.35
N ARG A 33 -10.93 36.85 0.86
CA ARG A 33 -11.66 38.12 0.92
C ARG A 33 -12.12 38.63 -0.44
N LYS A 34 -11.33 38.40 -1.50
CA LYS A 34 -11.68 38.81 -2.87
C LYS A 34 -12.77 37.93 -3.49
N GLY A 35 -12.83 36.65 -3.13
CA GLY A 35 -13.84 35.71 -3.66
C GLY A 35 -15.13 35.67 -2.86
N THR A 36 -15.10 36.04 -1.58
CA THR A 36 -16.22 35.86 -0.64
C THR A 36 -16.55 37.15 0.11
N HIS A 37 -16.69 38.26 -0.62
CA HIS A 37 -16.92 39.59 -0.04
C HIS A 37 -18.12 39.67 0.92
N HIS A 38 -19.14 38.84 0.71
CA HIS A 38 -20.36 38.80 1.53
C HIS A 38 -20.23 37.97 2.83
N PHE A 39 -19.15 37.20 2.99
CA PHE A 39 -18.95 36.31 4.13
C PHE A 39 -17.88 36.81 5.09
N ARG A 40 -18.13 36.65 6.39
CA ARG A 40 -17.11 36.91 7.42
C ARG A 40 -16.12 35.75 7.48
N ILE A 41 -14.86 36.01 7.14
CA ILE A 41 -13.82 34.98 7.11
C ILE A 41 -13.19 34.82 8.49
N GLY A 42 -13.37 33.63 9.08
CA GLY A 42 -12.73 33.21 10.33
C GLY A 42 -11.20 33.16 10.25
N ALA A 43 -10.52 33.22 11.39
CA ALA A 43 -9.06 33.21 11.44
C ALA A 43 -8.43 31.90 10.94
N GLY A 44 -9.14 30.78 11.10
CA GLY A 44 -8.70 29.45 10.68
C GLY A 44 -8.87 29.15 9.19
N ALA A 45 -9.86 29.77 8.51
CA ALA A 45 -10.12 29.54 7.10
C ALA A 45 -8.88 29.71 6.17
N PRO A 46 -8.09 30.80 6.27
CA PRO A 46 -6.89 30.93 5.44
C PRO A 46 -5.76 29.96 5.82
N VAL A 47 -5.75 29.43 7.05
CA VAL A 47 -4.80 28.41 7.47
C VAL A 47 -5.19 27.07 6.86
N TYR A 48 -6.47 26.70 6.95
CA TYR A 48 -7.01 25.50 6.31
C TYR A 48 -6.75 25.50 4.80
N MET A 49 -7.07 26.59 4.11
CA MET A 49 -6.81 26.68 2.66
C MET A 49 -5.33 26.58 2.31
N ALA A 50 -4.44 27.18 3.12
CA ALA A 50 -3.01 27.05 2.90
C ALA A 50 -2.54 25.59 3.09
N ALA A 51 -3.01 24.93 4.13
CA ALA A 51 -2.66 23.54 4.43
C ALA A 51 -3.15 22.57 3.34
N VAL A 52 -4.39 22.71 2.87
CA VAL A 52 -4.95 21.85 1.82
C VAL A 52 -4.19 22.03 0.49
N ILE A 53 -3.92 23.28 0.09
CA ILE A 53 -3.19 23.53 -1.16
C ILE A 53 -1.73 23.05 -1.04
N GLU A 54 -1.11 23.21 0.11
CA GLU A 54 0.24 22.70 0.38
C GLU A 54 0.30 21.19 0.28
N TYR A 55 -0.66 20.48 0.88
CA TYR A 55 -0.81 19.03 0.78
C TYR A 55 -0.95 18.58 -0.68
N LEU A 56 -1.90 19.16 -1.43
CA LEU A 56 -2.09 18.82 -2.84
C LEU A 56 -0.86 19.11 -3.70
N THR A 57 -0.14 20.21 -3.41
CA THR A 57 1.08 20.54 -4.15
C THR A 57 2.21 19.57 -3.83
N ALA A 58 2.34 19.15 -2.57
CA ALA A 58 3.33 18.18 -2.14
C ALA A 58 3.11 16.83 -2.85
N GLU A 59 1.87 16.35 -2.88
CA GLU A 59 1.50 15.09 -3.55
C GLU A 59 1.84 15.10 -5.04
N ILE A 60 1.41 16.14 -5.76
CA ILE A 60 1.71 16.30 -7.20
C ILE A 60 3.23 16.36 -7.44
N LEU A 61 3.98 17.05 -6.58
CA LEU A 61 5.44 17.17 -6.71
C LEU A 61 6.17 15.87 -6.40
N GLU A 62 5.69 15.08 -5.45
CA GLU A 62 6.24 13.77 -5.12
C GLU A 62 6.08 12.80 -6.29
N LEU A 63 4.85 12.66 -6.81
CA LEU A 63 4.55 11.82 -7.97
C LEU A 63 5.31 12.30 -9.22
N ALA A 64 5.37 13.62 -9.46
CA ALA A 64 6.13 14.18 -10.58
C ALA A 64 7.65 13.99 -10.40
N GLY A 65 8.13 13.98 -9.15
CA GLY A 65 9.51 13.65 -8.80
C GLY A 65 9.86 12.21 -9.15
N ASN A 66 8.98 11.27 -8.80
CA ASN A 66 9.09 9.85 -9.16
C ASN A 66 9.10 9.69 -10.68
N ALA A 67 8.15 10.29 -11.39
CA ALA A 67 8.10 10.27 -12.86
C ALA A 67 9.37 10.88 -13.51
N ALA A 68 9.96 11.91 -12.90
CA ALA A 68 11.22 12.48 -13.37
C ALA A 68 12.39 11.51 -13.20
N ARG A 69 12.45 10.85 -12.04
CA ARG A 69 13.47 9.85 -11.71
C ARG A 69 13.40 8.63 -12.63
N ASP A 70 12.20 8.14 -12.92
CA ASP A 70 11.98 7.01 -13.82
C ASP A 70 12.42 7.34 -15.25
N ASN A 71 12.23 8.59 -15.68
CA ASN A 71 12.73 9.11 -16.95
C ASN A 71 14.23 9.48 -16.91
N LYS A 72 14.94 9.16 -15.82
CA LYS A 72 16.36 9.46 -15.60
C LYS A 72 16.68 10.96 -15.74
N LYS A 73 15.76 11.82 -15.30
CA LYS A 73 15.93 13.28 -15.29
C LYS A 73 16.03 13.78 -13.85
N GLY A 74 17.03 14.61 -13.57
CA GLY A 74 17.19 15.28 -12.27
C GLY A 74 16.31 16.54 -12.10
N ARG A 75 15.49 16.88 -13.10
CA ARG A 75 14.61 18.06 -13.09
C ARG A 75 13.18 17.64 -13.39
N VAL A 76 12.25 18.07 -12.54
CA VAL A 76 10.80 17.95 -12.79
C VAL A 76 10.43 18.90 -13.93
N THR A 77 9.73 18.37 -14.94
CA THR A 77 9.26 19.12 -16.12
C THR A 77 7.74 19.05 -16.20
N PRO A 78 7.06 19.93 -16.96
CA PRO A 78 5.61 19.86 -17.12
C PRO A 78 5.10 18.49 -17.61
N ARG A 79 5.91 17.76 -18.39
CA ARG A 79 5.60 16.37 -18.78
C ARG A 79 5.54 15.42 -17.59
N HIS A 80 6.43 15.56 -16.62
CA HIS A 80 6.40 14.72 -15.41
C HIS A 80 5.17 15.01 -14.56
N ILE A 81 4.74 16.27 -14.49
CA ILE A 81 3.51 16.67 -13.81
C ILE A 81 2.27 16.08 -14.53
N LEU A 82 2.25 16.13 -15.87
CA LEU A 82 1.17 15.51 -16.66
C LEU A 82 1.11 13.99 -16.45
N LEU A 83 2.25 13.31 -16.48
CA LEU A 83 2.31 11.86 -16.24
C LEU A 83 1.87 11.50 -14.83
N ALA A 84 2.31 12.27 -13.83
CA ALA A 84 1.91 12.07 -12.44
C ALA A 84 0.39 12.22 -12.25
N ILE A 85 -0.20 13.31 -12.74
CA ILE A 85 -1.64 13.55 -12.62
C ILE A 85 -2.46 12.54 -13.41
N ALA A 86 -1.97 12.08 -14.56
CA ALA A 86 -2.73 11.16 -15.41
C ALA A 86 -2.69 9.70 -14.95
N ASN A 87 -1.65 9.32 -14.20
CA ASN A 87 -1.50 7.98 -13.65
C ASN A 87 -2.09 7.87 -12.23
N ASP A 88 -2.69 8.94 -11.72
CA ASP A 88 -3.35 8.97 -10.42
C ASP A 88 -4.83 9.32 -10.63
N ASP A 89 -5.72 8.37 -10.33
CA ASP A 89 -7.15 8.51 -10.62
C ASP A 89 -7.80 9.71 -9.91
N GLU A 90 -7.38 10.00 -8.67
CA GLU A 90 -7.95 11.07 -7.86
C GLU A 90 -7.52 12.44 -8.39
N LEU A 91 -6.22 12.62 -8.68
CA LEU A 91 -5.68 13.84 -9.27
C LEU A 91 -6.16 14.03 -10.71
N HIS A 92 -6.28 12.94 -11.48
CA HIS A 92 -6.83 12.98 -12.83
C HIS A 92 -8.28 13.47 -12.82
N GLN A 93 -9.08 12.95 -11.88
CA GLN A 93 -10.47 13.34 -11.72
C GLN A 93 -10.62 14.75 -11.13
N LEU A 94 -9.78 15.14 -10.17
CA LEU A 94 -9.75 16.48 -9.58
C LEU A 94 -9.38 17.55 -10.61
N LEU A 95 -8.45 17.22 -11.51
CA LEU A 95 -7.92 18.12 -12.54
C LEU A 95 -8.50 17.81 -13.93
N LYS A 96 -9.65 17.13 -13.99
CA LYS A 96 -10.36 16.79 -15.23
C LYS A 96 -10.81 18.07 -15.94
N GLY A 97 -10.06 18.47 -16.97
CA GLY A 97 -10.30 19.70 -17.72
C GLY A 97 -9.22 20.77 -17.55
N VAL A 98 -8.20 20.52 -16.73
CA VAL A 98 -7.02 21.38 -16.63
C VAL A 98 -6.03 21.04 -17.74
N THR A 99 -5.59 22.05 -18.49
CA THR A 99 -4.54 21.89 -19.51
C THR A 99 -3.18 22.20 -18.92
N ILE A 100 -2.26 21.23 -18.96
CA ILE A 100 -0.87 21.41 -18.53
C ILE A 100 -0.02 21.81 -19.74
N ALA A 101 0.29 23.10 -19.84
CA ALA A 101 1.13 23.61 -20.92
C ALA A 101 2.50 22.91 -20.95
N SER A 102 2.96 22.54 -22.14
CA SER A 102 4.22 21.79 -22.35
C SER A 102 4.27 20.39 -21.73
N GLY A 103 3.14 19.82 -21.29
CA GLY A 103 3.07 18.43 -20.81
C GLY A 103 3.19 17.37 -21.92
N GLY A 104 2.84 17.75 -23.15
CA GLY A 104 2.72 16.82 -24.27
C GLY A 104 1.46 15.95 -24.18
N VAL A 105 1.49 14.79 -24.82
CA VAL A 105 0.40 13.79 -24.76
C VAL A 105 0.84 12.57 -23.96
N LEU A 106 -0.13 11.92 -23.32
CA LEU A 106 0.09 10.64 -22.67
C LEU A 106 0.42 9.57 -23.72
N PRO A 107 1.39 8.68 -23.45
CA PRO A 107 1.67 7.56 -24.33
C PRO A 107 0.42 6.67 -24.47
N ARG A 108 -0.23 6.70 -25.63
CA ARG A 108 -1.32 5.79 -25.99
C ARG A 108 -0.83 4.90 -27.12
N LEU A 109 -0.56 3.64 -26.80
CA LEU A 109 -0.34 2.62 -27.83
C LEU A 109 -1.71 2.19 -28.36
N LEU A 110 -1.95 2.44 -29.64
CA LEU A 110 -3.13 1.93 -30.33
C LEU A 110 -3.08 0.39 -30.28
N PRO A 111 -4.18 -0.30 -29.90
CA PRO A 111 -4.22 -1.75 -29.83
C PRO A 111 -3.78 -2.45 -31.13
N GLU A 112 -3.97 -1.79 -32.27
CA GLU A 112 -3.58 -2.24 -33.62
C GLU A 112 -2.06 -2.30 -33.81
N LEU A 113 -1.30 -1.51 -33.05
CA LEU A 113 0.16 -1.46 -33.09
C LEU A 113 0.82 -2.45 -32.10
N LEU A 114 0.03 -3.12 -31.26
CA LEU A 114 0.52 -4.25 -30.46
C LEU A 114 0.61 -5.46 -31.38
N ALA A 115 1.84 -5.87 -31.73
CA ALA A 115 2.09 -6.96 -32.68
C ALA A 115 1.31 -8.24 -32.34
N ARG A 116 0.40 -8.67 -33.23
CA ARG A 116 -0.24 -9.99 -33.15
C ARG A 116 0.78 -11.08 -33.49
N LYS A 117 1.31 -11.77 -32.48
CA LYS A 117 2.06 -13.02 -32.70
C LYS A 117 1.08 -14.10 -33.14
N LYS A 118 1.28 -14.71 -34.32
CA LYS A 118 0.46 -15.84 -34.81
C LYS A 118 0.39 -16.94 -33.73
N GLY A 119 -0.82 -17.24 -33.25
CA GLY A 119 -1.13 -18.38 -32.38
C GLY A 119 -1.02 -18.19 -30.87
N GLY A 120 -0.76 -16.99 -30.34
CA GLY A 120 -0.68 -16.75 -28.88
C GLY A 120 -1.83 -15.89 -28.34
N LYS A 121 -2.38 -16.25 -27.17
CA LYS A 121 -3.36 -15.42 -26.42
C LYS A 121 -2.80 -14.00 -26.16
N PHE A 122 -3.71 -13.03 -26.12
CA PHE A 122 -3.42 -11.62 -25.83
C PHE A 122 -2.65 -11.49 -24.51
N ILE A 123 -1.38 -11.08 -24.58
CA ILE A 123 -0.63 -10.61 -23.41
C ILE A 123 -0.51 -9.10 -23.59
N MET A 124 -1.27 -8.33 -22.82
CA MET A 124 -0.98 -6.91 -22.66
C MET A 124 0.32 -6.81 -21.86
N PRO A 125 1.35 -6.11 -22.36
CA PRO A 125 2.56 -5.91 -21.57
C PRO A 125 2.24 -4.96 -20.41
N SER A 126 2.24 -5.47 -19.19
CA SER A 126 2.47 -4.65 -17.99
C SER A 126 3.83 -3.96 -18.15
N PRO A 127 4.00 -2.71 -17.68
CA PRO A 127 5.25 -1.96 -17.84
C PRO A 127 6.35 -2.58 -16.98
N LYS A 128 7.03 -3.59 -17.52
CA LYS A 128 8.34 -4.03 -17.02
C LYS A 128 9.41 -3.23 -17.76
N HIS A 129 10.28 -2.64 -16.95
CA HIS A 129 11.55 -2.02 -17.28
C HIS A 129 12.22 -2.70 -18.50
N GLN A 130 12.29 -2.01 -19.64
CA GLN A 130 13.10 -2.45 -20.77
C GLN A 130 14.56 -2.03 -20.52
N PRO A 131 15.54 -2.93 -20.62
CA PRO A 131 16.92 -2.51 -20.80
C PRO A 131 17.05 -1.88 -22.20
N SER A 132 17.65 -0.70 -22.24
CA SER A 132 17.90 0.06 -23.46
C SER A 132 18.78 -0.71 -24.43
N SER A 133 18.24 -1.12 -25.58
CA SER A 133 19.04 -1.45 -26.76
C SER A 133 19.35 -0.17 -27.53
N THR A 134 20.62 0.20 -27.51
CA THR A 134 21.22 1.23 -28.36
C THR A 134 21.13 0.78 -29.82
N THR A 135 20.41 1.52 -30.66
CA THR A 135 20.58 1.44 -32.11
C THR A 135 21.13 2.77 -32.60
N THR A 136 22.43 2.79 -32.82
CA THR A 136 23.17 3.85 -33.49
C THR A 136 22.69 3.99 -34.94
N TYR A 137 22.31 5.21 -35.34
CA TYR A 137 22.11 5.57 -36.74
C TYR A 137 23.46 6.00 -37.32
N THR A 138 23.99 5.26 -38.30
CA THR A 138 25.20 5.62 -39.06
C THR A 138 24.83 5.98 -40.51
N PRO A 139 25.23 7.16 -41.02
CA PRO A 139 25.14 7.49 -42.45
C PRO A 139 26.30 6.86 -43.26
N PRO A 140 26.22 6.81 -44.60
CA PRO A 140 27.04 5.92 -45.44
C PRO A 140 28.48 6.38 -45.68
N LYS A 141 29.32 5.40 -46.06
CA LYS A 141 30.81 5.41 -46.17
C LYS A 141 31.39 6.34 -47.23
N SER A 142 32.59 6.87 -46.95
CA SER A 142 33.60 7.34 -47.92
C SER A 142 34.96 6.60 -47.68
N PRO A 143 35.87 6.53 -48.67
CA PRO A 143 36.83 5.42 -48.83
C PRO A 143 38.16 5.59 -48.04
N PRO A 144 38.98 4.52 -47.89
CA PRO A 144 40.04 4.48 -46.88
C PRO A 144 41.38 5.03 -47.38
N LYS A 145 42.13 5.67 -46.48
CA LYS A 145 43.58 5.93 -46.63
C LYS A 145 44.38 5.20 -45.54
N LYS A 146 45.53 4.70 -45.95
CA LYS A 146 46.41 3.69 -45.32
C LYS A 146 47.44 4.25 -44.30
N ASN A 147 47.88 3.33 -43.43
CA ASN A 147 49.19 3.18 -42.72
C ASN A 147 49.48 4.01 -41.44
N PRO A 148 50.44 3.61 -40.56
CA PRO A 148 51.00 2.28 -40.20
C PRO A 148 51.14 2.06 -38.65
N PRO A 149 51.70 0.93 -38.14
CA PRO A 149 51.65 0.54 -36.72
C PRO A 149 52.94 0.79 -35.92
N LYS A 150 52.84 0.80 -34.57
CA LYS A 150 53.86 0.56 -33.50
C LYS A 150 53.20 0.94 -32.15
N LYS A 151 53.45 0.37 -30.97
CA LYS A 151 54.50 -0.51 -30.41
C LYS A 151 53.99 -1.11 -29.09
N LEU A 152 54.56 -2.25 -28.69
CA LEU A 152 54.46 -2.86 -27.37
C LEU A 152 55.00 -1.97 -26.24
N THR A 153 54.49 -2.14 -25.01
CA THR A 153 55.31 -2.33 -23.79
C THR A 153 54.49 -2.95 -22.66
N GLN A 154 55.22 -3.65 -21.79
CA GLN A 154 54.83 -4.69 -20.84
C GLN A 154 55.33 -4.26 -19.43
N ALA A 155 54.59 -4.55 -18.37
CA ALA A 155 55.01 -4.69 -16.96
C ALA A 155 53.76 -5.07 -16.15
N VAL A 156 53.54 -6.28 -15.60
CA VAL A 156 54.25 -7.04 -14.55
C VAL A 156 54.47 -6.22 -13.28
N LEU A 157 53.72 -6.54 -12.21
CA LEU A 157 54.25 -6.87 -10.87
C LEU A 157 53.20 -7.66 -10.07
N ALA A 158 53.70 -8.55 -9.21
CA ALA A 158 53.05 -9.74 -8.69
C ALA A 158 52.65 -9.66 -7.20
N ALA A 159 51.76 -10.59 -6.86
CA ALA A 159 51.36 -11.18 -5.57
C ALA A 159 52.21 -10.95 -4.30
N LYS A 160 51.52 -10.91 -3.14
CA LYS A 160 51.73 -11.92 -2.08
C LYS A 160 50.57 -12.03 -1.07
N GLU A 161 50.38 -13.27 -0.63
CA GLU A 161 49.37 -13.85 0.25
C GLU A 161 49.68 -13.74 1.77
N LYS A 162 48.59 -13.87 2.56
CA LYS A 162 48.36 -14.64 3.81
C LYS A 162 49.01 -14.25 5.15
N GLY A 163 48.17 -14.29 6.20
CA GLY A 163 48.55 -14.57 7.58
C GLY A 163 47.36 -14.49 8.56
N LYS A 164 47.08 -15.59 9.29
CA LYS A 164 45.97 -15.83 10.25
C LYS A 164 46.39 -15.57 11.72
N GLY A 165 45.38 -15.36 12.58
CA GLY A 165 45.34 -15.73 14.03
C GLY A 165 45.49 -14.57 15.02
N ALA A 166 44.87 -14.50 16.22
CA ALA A 166 43.94 -15.37 16.95
C ALA A 166 43.33 -14.61 18.17
N LYS A 167 42.15 -15.07 18.62
CA LYS A 167 41.53 -15.08 19.98
C LYS A 167 41.66 -13.88 20.95
N GLY A 168 40.48 -13.41 21.38
CA GLY A 168 40.17 -12.95 22.75
C GLY A 168 38.74 -13.38 23.12
N LYS A 169 38.58 -14.02 24.29
CA LYS A 169 37.29 -14.42 24.91
C LYS A 169 36.83 -13.30 25.84
N ASP A 170 35.51 -13.09 25.94
CA ASP A 170 34.83 -12.65 27.16
C ASP A 170 33.37 -13.17 27.15
N VAL A 171 32.78 -13.15 28.34
CA VAL A 171 31.81 -14.10 28.90
C VAL A 171 30.33 -13.74 28.66
N GLN A 172 29.50 -14.79 28.57
CA GLN A 172 28.03 -14.93 28.70
C GLN A 172 27.13 -13.67 28.76
N SER A 173 26.10 -13.68 27.91
CA SER A 173 24.73 -13.60 28.41
C SER A 173 23.80 -14.46 27.54
N SER A 174 23.12 -15.39 28.20
CA SER A 174 22.11 -16.28 27.66
C SER A 174 20.82 -15.52 27.33
N GLY A 175 20.40 -15.58 26.07
CA GLY A 175 19.06 -15.22 25.63
C GLY A 175 18.64 -16.22 24.56
N SER A 176 17.74 -17.11 24.90
CA SER A 176 17.17 -18.13 24.03
C SER A 176 16.55 -17.48 22.78
N GLU A 177 17.16 -17.70 21.62
CA GLU A 177 16.52 -17.46 20.33
C GLU A 177 15.35 -18.43 20.17
N GLN A 178 14.14 -17.93 20.38
CA GLN A 178 12.93 -18.62 19.95
C GLN A 178 12.91 -18.62 18.42
N THR A 179 12.99 -19.81 17.86
CA THR A 179 12.91 -20.10 16.44
C THR A 179 11.56 -19.64 15.87
N HIS A 180 11.53 -18.46 15.26
CA HIS A 180 10.40 -18.03 14.45
C HIS A 180 10.35 -18.89 13.17
N ALA A 181 9.27 -19.65 13.01
CA ALA A 181 8.99 -20.34 11.76
C ALA A 181 9.00 -19.31 10.61
N SER A 182 9.86 -19.53 9.62
CA SER A 182 10.07 -18.63 8.49
C SER A 182 8.84 -18.60 7.59
N VAL A 183 7.91 -17.69 7.88
CA VAL A 183 6.79 -17.39 6.97
C VAL A 183 7.38 -16.79 5.69
N THR A 184 7.07 -17.39 4.54
CA THR A 184 7.55 -16.91 3.25
C THR A 184 6.70 -15.72 2.81
N VAL A 185 7.29 -14.53 2.87
CA VAL A 185 6.69 -13.30 2.33
C VAL A 185 6.84 -13.30 0.82
N LEU A 186 5.72 -13.29 0.11
CA LEU A 186 5.67 -13.37 -1.35
C LEU A 186 5.51 -12.00 -2.01
N SER A 187 4.77 -11.11 -1.35
CA SER A 187 4.58 -9.73 -1.78
C SER A 187 4.28 -8.87 -0.56
N GLU A 188 4.80 -7.65 -0.53
CA GLU A 188 4.47 -6.66 0.49
C GLU A 188 4.20 -5.32 -0.18
N LYS A 189 3.16 -4.64 0.30
CA LYS A 189 2.78 -3.30 -0.10
C LYS A 189 2.57 -2.45 1.13
N LYS A 190 3.12 -1.24 1.13
CA LYS A 190 2.90 -0.27 2.19
C LYS A 190 1.92 0.77 1.69
N LEU A 191 0.81 0.95 2.41
CA LEU A 191 -0.17 2.00 2.16
C LEU A 191 0.36 3.36 2.63
N PHE A 192 -0.29 4.44 2.18
CA PHE A 192 0.11 5.83 2.44
C PHE A 192 0.33 6.14 3.93
N LEU A 193 -0.60 5.73 4.80
CA LEU A 193 -0.52 5.94 6.26
C LEU A 193 0.42 4.95 6.97
N GLY A 194 1.14 4.12 6.21
CA GLY A 194 2.21 3.26 6.68
C GLY A 194 1.82 1.84 7.05
N GLN A 195 0.54 1.47 6.89
CA GLN A 195 0.07 0.09 7.06
C GLN A 195 0.66 -0.81 5.98
N LYS A 196 0.99 -2.02 6.36
CA LYS A 196 1.57 -3.02 5.47
C LYS A 196 0.54 -4.08 5.12
N LEU A 197 0.42 -4.38 3.84
CA LEU A 197 -0.36 -5.46 3.27
C LEU A 197 0.63 -6.49 2.74
N THR A 198 0.65 -7.68 3.34
CA THR A 198 1.65 -8.71 3.01
C THR A 198 0.96 -9.99 2.61
N VAL A 199 1.29 -10.51 1.42
CA VAL A 199 0.83 -11.82 0.94
C VAL A 199 1.83 -12.88 1.40
N ILE A 200 1.31 -13.89 2.09
CA ILE A 200 2.10 -15.01 2.61
C ILE A 200 1.46 -16.33 2.20
N GLN A 201 2.31 -17.34 1.98
CA GLN A 201 1.85 -18.70 1.76
C GLN A 201 1.82 -19.46 3.08
N GLY A 202 0.70 -20.10 3.41
CA GLY A 202 0.62 -20.95 4.58
C GLY A 202 -0.78 -21.23 5.09
N ASP A 203 -0.83 -21.82 6.28
CA ASP A 203 -2.04 -22.03 7.07
C ASP A 203 -2.25 -20.83 8.00
N ILE A 204 -3.46 -20.25 7.96
CA ILE A 204 -3.83 -19.07 8.75
C ILE A 204 -3.66 -19.29 10.25
N VAL A 205 -3.81 -20.52 10.73
CA VAL A 205 -3.72 -20.82 12.16
C VAL A 205 -2.29 -20.70 12.70
N ASN A 206 -1.28 -20.86 11.85
CA ASN A 206 0.13 -20.79 12.24
C ASN A 206 0.73 -19.39 12.13
N VAL A 207 -0.05 -18.40 11.69
CA VAL A 207 0.45 -17.03 11.47
C VAL A 207 0.52 -16.26 12.77
N THR A 208 1.67 -15.62 13.02
CA THR A 208 1.86 -14.72 14.16
C THR A 208 1.19 -13.37 13.90
N ALA A 209 -0.12 -13.30 14.15
CA ALA A 209 -0.94 -12.10 14.10
C ALA A 209 -1.69 -11.94 15.43
N ASP A 210 -2.16 -10.73 15.77
CA ASP A 210 -2.98 -10.54 16.97
C ASP A 210 -4.39 -11.14 16.79
N ALA A 211 -4.91 -11.15 15.55
CA ALA A 211 -6.20 -11.73 15.24
C ALA A 211 -6.24 -12.43 13.87
N LEU A 212 -7.13 -13.42 13.74
CA LEU A 212 -7.42 -14.14 12.49
C LEU A 212 -8.87 -13.87 12.05
N ILE A 213 -9.12 -13.75 10.75
CA ILE A 213 -10.49 -13.73 10.22
C ILE A 213 -10.95 -15.15 9.93
N HIS A 214 -12.15 -15.49 10.41
CA HIS A 214 -12.85 -16.73 10.11
C HIS A 214 -14.13 -16.47 9.28
N PRO A 215 -14.09 -16.81 7.98
CA PRO A 215 -15.28 -16.84 7.11
C PRO A 215 -16.31 -17.84 7.61
N THR A 216 -17.52 -17.38 7.92
CA THR A 216 -18.59 -18.23 8.41
C THR A 216 -19.97 -17.77 7.92
N ASN A 217 -21.02 -18.35 8.47
CA ASN A 217 -22.42 -18.06 8.20
C ASN A 217 -23.12 -17.46 9.44
N MET A 218 -24.44 -17.35 9.39
CA MET A 218 -25.27 -16.80 10.48
C MET A 218 -25.09 -17.54 11.81
N THR A 219 -24.67 -18.81 11.80
CA THR A 219 -24.59 -19.67 12.99
C THR A 219 -23.15 -19.90 13.47
N LEU A 220 -22.18 -19.12 12.99
CA LEU A 220 -20.76 -19.28 13.33
C LEU A 220 -20.20 -20.68 13.08
N SER A 221 -20.72 -21.38 12.05
CA SER A 221 -20.27 -22.74 11.72
C SER A 221 -18.76 -22.81 11.46
N LEU A 222 -18.11 -23.81 12.04
CA LEU A 222 -16.69 -24.15 11.83
C LEU A 222 -16.49 -25.16 10.69
N SER A 223 -17.52 -25.48 9.91
CA SER A 223 -17.47 -26.52 8.88
C SER A 223 -16.60 -26.19 7.66
N GLY A 224 -16.21 -24.92 7.47
CA GLY A 224 -15.35 -24.50 6.36
C GLY A 224 -13.88 -24.85 6.57
N GLU A 225 -13.06 -24.72 5.52
CA GLU A 225 -11.62 -25.05 5.57
C GLU A 225 -10.88 -24.33 6.72
N VAL A 226 -11.08 -23.01 6.85
CA VAL A 226 -10.53 -22.21 7.95
C VAL A 226 -11.12 -22.62 9.29
N GLY A 227 -12.43 -22.89 9.34
CA GLY A 227 -13.11 -23.31 10.57
C GLY A 227 -12.60 -24.65 11.10
N GLN A 228 -12.38 -25.63 10.23
CA GLN A 228 -11.81 -26.93 10.59
C GLN A 228 -10.36 -26.81 11.08
N ALA A 229 -9.56 -25.95 10.45
CA ALA A 229 -8.20 -25.68 10.90
C ALA A 229 -8.18 -25.05 12.31
N LEU A 230 -9.09 -24.09 12.56
CA LEU A 230 -9.26 -23.44 13.86
C LEU A 230 -9.81 -24.41 14.92
N GLU A 231 -10.80 -25.24 14.59
CA GLU A 231 -11.33 -26.26 15.50
C GLU A 231 -10.27 -27.29 15.87
N LYS A 232 -9.49 -27.76 14.88
CA LYS A 232 -8.42 -28.74 15.09
C LYS A 232 -7.31 -28.22 15.99
N SER A 233 -6.88 -26.97 15.79
CA SER A 233 -5.81 -26.39 16.62
C SER A 233 -6.33 -25.87 17.95
N GLY A 234 -7.48 -25.19 17.95
CA GLY A 234 -8.07 -24.59 19.14
C GLY A 234 -8.75 -25.57 20.09
N GLY A 235 -9.09 -26.77 19.61
CA GLY A 235 -9.67 -27.83 20.40
C GLY A 235 -11.03 -27.48 20.99
N LYS A 236 -11.41 -28.20 22.05
CA LYS A 236 -12.75 -28.08 22.67
C LYS A 236 -13.01 -26.71 23.28
N GLU A 237 -11.96 -26.05 23.79
CA GLU A 237 -12.07 -24.72 24.41
C GLU A 237 -12.52 -23.68 23.38
N PHE A 238 -11.87 -23.64 22.21
CA PHE A 238 -12.27 -22.75 21.13
C PHE A 238 -13.70 -23.03 20.65
N VAL A 239 -14.07 -24.30 20.48
CA VAL A 239 -15.44 -24.68 20.07
C VAL A 239 -16.48 -24.21 21.09
N GLN A 240 -16.17 -24.26 22.38
CA GLN A 240 -17.07 -23.77 23.43
C GLN A 240 -17.18 -22.24 23.38
N GLU A 241 -16.07 -21.52 23.25
CA GLU A 241 -16.04 -20.06 23.11
C GLU A 241 -16.90 -19.59 21.91
N VAL A 242 -16.85 -20.28 20.77
CA VAL A 242 -17.68 -19.97 19.59
C VAL A 242 -19.17 -20.20 19.86
N LYS A 243 -19.52 -21.24 20.63
CA LYS A 243 -20.92 -21.49 21.03
C LYS A 243 -21.44 -20.43 22.00
N ASP A 244 -20.60 -20.03 22.96
CA ASP A 244 -20.94 -18.99 23.94
C ASP A 244 -21.08 -17.63 23.24
N LEU A 245 -20.25 -17.35 22.23
CA LEU A 245 -20.41 -16.19 21.36
C LEU A 245 -21.75 -16.23 20.61
N LEU A 246 -22.12 -17.37 20.01
CA LEU A 246 -23.42 -17.49 19.34
C LEU A 246 -24.60 -17.31 20.30
N ALA A 247 -24.48 -17.82 21.53
CA ALA A 247 -25.52 -17.69 22.55
C ALA A 247 -25.68 -16.24 23.06
N SER A 248 -24.59 -15.49 23.16
CA SER A 248 -24.58 -14.11 23.65
C SER A 248 -24.92 -13.08 22.57
N ASN A 249 -24.36 -13.23 21.37
CA ASN A 249 -24.55 -12.28 20.26
C ASN A 249 -25.79 -12.60 19.41
N GLY A 250 -26.28 -13.84 19.45
CA GLY A 250 -27.29 -14.34 18.53
C GLY A 250 -26.75 -14.57 17.11
N PRO A 251 -27.64 -14.89 16.14
CA PRO A 251 -27.24 -15.14 14.76
C PRO A 251 -26.62 -13.90 14.12
N LEU A 252 -25.53 -14.10 13.37
CA LEU A 252 -24.90 -13.00 12.62
C LEU A 252 -25.78 -12.55 11.46
N GLU A 253 -26.02 -11.25 11.37
CA GLU A 253 -26.62 -10.63 10.19
C GLU A 253 -25.73 -10.77 8.95
N SER A 254 -26.29 -10.54 7.76
CA SER A 254 -25.52 -10.54 6.51
C SER A 254 -24.44 -9.45 6.52
N ALA A 255 -23.21 -9.81 6.16
CA ALA A 255 -22.02 -8.98 6.31
C ALA A 255 -21.69 -8.57 7.76
N GLY A 256 -22.32 -9.21 8.75
CA GLY A 256 -22.03 -9.02 10.17
C GLY A 256 -20.69 -9.65 10.56
N ALA A 257 -20.09 -9.12 11.61
CA ALA A 257 -18.87 -9.66 12.20
C ALA A 257 -18.99 -9.71 13.73
N ALA A 258 -18.37 -10.70 14.35
CA ALA A 258 -18.25 -10.85 15.79
C ALA A 258 -16.84 -11.32 16.14
N ILE A 259 -16.41 -11.08 17.38
CA ILE A 259 -15.06 -11.43 17.82
C ILE A 259 -15.11 -12.24 19.10
N CYS A 260 -14.29 -13.29 19.17
CA CYS A 260 -14.06 -14.06 20.39
C CYS A 260 -12.56 -14.25 20.65
N SER A 261 -12.25 -14.85 21.80
CA SER A 261 -10.89 -15.19 22.17
C SER A 261 -10.36 -16.36 21.35
N GLY A 262 -9.09 -16.28 20.94
CA GLY A 262 -8.38 -17.41 20.36
C GLY A 262 -7.85 -18.35 21.44
N HIS A 263 -7.90 -19.66 21.19
CA HIS A 263 -7.38 -20.67 22.11
C HIS A 263 -6.41 -21.58 21.38
N ASN A 264 -5.27 -21.89 22.00
CA ASN A 264 -4.29 -22.88 21.51
C ASN A 264 -3.73 -22.65 20.08
N PHE A 265 -3.68 -21.38 19.64
CA PHE A 265 -2.93 -20.92 18.46
C PHE A 265 -2.34 -19.51 18.72
N PRO A 266 -1.38 -19.01 17.92
CA PRO A 266 -0.64 -17.78 18.22
C PRO A 266 -1.50 -16.51 18.31
N ALA A 267 -2.64 -16.47 17.61
CA ALA A 267 -3.52 -15.32 17.61
C ALA A 267 -4.40 -15.23 18.85
N LYS A 268 -4.53 -14.02 19.39
CA LYS A 268 -5.30 -13.74 20.62
C LYS A 268 -6.79 -13.68 20.37
N PHE A 269 -7.21 -13.33 19.16
CA PHE A 269 -8.61 -13.16 18.80
C PHE A 269 -8.96 -13.83 17.48
N VAL A 270 -10.21 -14.23 17.32
CA VAL A 270 -10.79 -14.66 16.05
C VAL A 270 -11.98 -13.77 15.71
N VAL A 271 -11.91 -13.13 14.55
CA VAL A 271 -12.99 -12.31 13.98
C VAL A 271 -13.82 -13.18 13.04
N HIS A 272 -14.99 -13.59 13.50
CA HIS A 272 -15.97 -14.33 12.71
C HIS A 272 -16.73 -13.37 11.80
N CYS A 273 -16.84 -13.68 10.52
CA CYS A 273 -17.55 -12.83 9.57
C CYS A 273 -18.54 -13.61 8.71
N ASN A 274 -19.78 -13.14 8.65
CA ASN A 274 -20.82 -13.74 7.82
C ASN A 274 -20.69 -13.23 6.39
N ILE A 275 -20.13 -14.07 5.51
CA ILE A 275 -19.86 -13.69 4.13
C ILE A 275 -21.12 -13.92 3.29
N PRO A 276 -21.65 -12.90 2.61
CA PRO A 276 -22.81 -13.03 1.72
C PRO A 276 -22.48 -13.91 0.50
N ALA A 277 -23.48 -14.57 -0.06
CA ALA A 277 -23.32 -15.25 -1.35
C ALA A 277 -23.25 -14.23 -2.51
N ASN A 278 -22.42 -14.50 -3.52
CA ASN A 278 -22.28 -13.68 -4.73
C ASN A 278 -23.57 -13.61 -5.57
N SER A 279 -24.46 -14.60 -5.42
CA SER A 279 -25.72 -14.67 -6.17
C SER A 279 -26.75 -13.63 -5.75
N VAL A 280 -26.56 -12.94 -4.63
CA VAL A 280 -27.47 -11.87 -4.17
C VAL A 280 -27.16 -10.58 -4.93
N ALA A 281 -28.20 -9.76 -5.19
CA ALA A 281 -28.11 -8.56 -6.04
C ALA A 281 -26.98 -7.58 -5.65
N ASN A 282 -26.59 -7.55 -4.36
CA ASN A 282 -25.56 -6.67 -3.82
C ASN A 282 -24.38 -7.44 -3.19
N GLY A 283 -24.06 -8.66 -3.69
CA GLY A 283 -23.05 -9.52 -3.09
C GLY A 283 -21.69 -8.83 -2.89
N SER A 284 -21.19 -8.13 -3.90
CA SER A 284 -19.90 -7.42 -3.83
C SER A 284 -19.89 -6.28 -2.80
N GLU A 285 -20.99 -5.52 -2.71
CA GLU A 285 -21.12 -4.43 -1.73
C GLU A 285 -21.21 -4.98 -0.30
N LEU A 286 -21.93 -6.09 -0.12
CA LEU A 286 -22.01 -6.77 1.17
C LEU A 286 -20.65 -7.39 1.56
N LEU A 287 -19.87 -7.90 0.61
CA LEU A 287 -18.51 -8.38 0.86
C LEU A 287 -17.59 -7.22 1.30
N GLU A 288 -17.66 -6.06 0.64
CA GLU A 288 -16.95 -4.85 1.06
C GLU A 288 -17.36 -4.42 2.48
N LYS A 289 -18.68 -4.41 2.78
CA LYS A 289 -19.20 -4.11 4.11
C LYS A 289 -18.69 -5.10 5.16
N CYS A 290 -18.64 -6.39 4.83
CA CYS A 290 -18.16 -7.45 5.70
C CYS A 290 -16.69 -7.23 6.08
N VAL A 291 -15.83 -6.96 5.09
CA VAL A 291 -14.42 -6.63 5.31
C VAL A 291 -14.28 -5.38 6.19
N ARG A 292 -15.07 -4.34 5.92
CA ARG A 292 -15.07 -3.11 6.73
C ARG A 292 -15.42 -3.37 8.18
N ASN A 293 -16.44 -4.18 8.44
CA ASN A 293 -16.86 -4.54 9.80
C ASN A 293 -15.77 -5.32 10.55
N CYS A 294 -15.06 -6.23 9.87
CA CYS A 294 -13.92 -6.92 10.45
C CYS A 294 -12.79 -5.96 10.85
N LEU A 295 -12.46 -4.98 10.00
CA LEU A 295 -11.43 -3.98 10.29
C LEU A 295 -11.84 -3.07 11.46
N SER A 296 -13.10 -2.63 11.50
CA SER A 296 -13.64 -1.84 12.62
C SER A 296 -13.55 -2.58 13.95
N LEU A 297 -13.98 -3.84 14.00
CA LEU A 297 -13.86 -4.66 15.21
C LEU A 297 -12.40 -4.87 15.63
N ALA A 298 -11.50 -5.00 14.66
CA ALA A 298 -10.08 -5.10 14.95
C ALA A 298 -9.55 -3.82 15.61
N ASP A 299 -9.95 -2.66 15.12
CA ASP A 299 -9.57 -1.38 15.72
C ASP A 299 -10.18 -1.15 17.11
N GLU A 300 -11.44 -1.54 17.33
CA GLU A 300 -12.08 -1.49 18.66
C GLU A 300 -11.32 -2.32 19.71
N LYS A 301 -10.69 -3.41 19.28
CA LYS A 301 -9.90 -4.31 20.13
C LYS A 301 -8.40 -3.99 20.13
N ASN A 302 -7.99 -2.87 19.53
CA ASN A 302 -6.60 -2.42 19.42
C ASN A 302 -5.66 -3.47 18.80
N ILE A 303 -6.15 -4.22 17.82
CA ILE A 303 -5.38 -5.25 17.10
C ILE A 303 -4.37 -4.57 16.17
N ARG A 304 -3.10 -4.99 16.22
CA ARG A 304 -2.04 -4.39 15.38
C ARG A 304 -1.77 -5.20 14.12
N ALA A 305 -1.91 -6.52 14.20
CA ALA A 305 -1.72 -7.44 13.08
C ALA A 305 -2.94 -8.33 12.86
N LEU A 306 -3.49 -8.33 11.65
CA LEU A 306 -4.68 -9.10 11.27
C LEU A 306 -4.36 -10.07 10.14
N ALA A 307 -4.70 -11.35 10.30
CA ALA A 307 -4.58 -12.35 9.24
C ALA A 307 -5.93 -12.56 8.53
N VAL A 308 -5.91 -12.50 7.21
CA VAL A 308 -7.07 -12.55 6.32
C VAL A 308 -6.90 -13.73 5.37
N PRO A 309 -7.80 -14.75 5.39
CA PRO A 309 -7.78 -15.84 4.43
C PRO A 309 -8.41 -15.39 3.10
N ALA A 310 -8.53 -16.30 2.12
CA ALA A 310 -9.23 -16.03 0.86
C ALA A 310 -10.77 -15.86 1.05
N LEU A 311 -11.19 -14.69 1.54
CA LEU A 311 -12.61 -14.36 1.78
C LEU A 311 -13.44 -14.40 0.50
N GLY A 312 -14.73 -14.73 0.60
CA GLY A 312 -15.67 -14.69 -0.54
C GLY A 312 -15.51 -15.82 -1.56
N THR A 313 -14.44 -16.60 -1.49
CA THR A 313 -14.22 -17.71 -2.43
C THR A 313 -15.03 -18.96 -2.04
N HIS A 314 -15.06 -19.96 -2.93
CA HIS A 314 -15.70 -21.26 -2.70
C HIS A 314 -17.19 -21.16 -2.35
N SER A 315 -17.55 -21.27 -1.06
CA SER A 315 -18.92 -21.36 -0.57
C SER A 315 -19.75 -20.11 -0.84
N ALA A 316 -19.11 -18.94 -0.92
CA ALA A 316 -19.77 -17.68 -1.25
C ALA A 316 -19.86 -17.42 -2.76
N GLY A 317 -19.21 -18.21 -3.62
CA GLY A 317 -19.39 -18.15 -5.08
C GLY A 317 -18.77 -16.94 -5.79
N PHE A 318 -17.90 -16.16 -5.15
CA PHE A 318 -17.09 -15.16 -5.87
C PHE A 318 -15.93 -15.83 -6.59
N THR A 319 -15.57 -15.31 -7.76
CA THR A 319 -14.28 -15.68 -8.37
C THR A 319 -13.13 -15.16 -7.50
N LYS A 320 -12.01 -15.88 -7.45
CA LYS A 320 -10.81 -15.45 -6.68
C LYS A 320 -10.38 -14.04 -7.04
N GLN A 321 -10.46 -13.70 -8.33
CA GLN A 321 -10.15 -12.37 -8.86
C GLN A 321 -11.09 -11.28 -8.32
N GLN A 322 -12.41 -11.49 -8.42
CA GLN A 322 -13.40 -10.53 -7.92
C GLN A 322 -13.30 -10.35 -6.41
N ALA A 323 -13.15 -11.44 -5.66
CA ALA A 323 -12.99 -11.39 -4.21
C ALA A 323 -11.76 -10.55 -3.82
N ALA A 324 -10.59 -10.85 -4.39
CA ALA A 324 -9.35 -10.11 -4.11
C ALA A 324 -9.50 -8.61 -4.41
N GLN A 325 -10.12 -8.25 -5.54
CA GLN A 325 -10.38 -6.86 -5.90
C GLN A 325 -11.25 -6.14 -4.87
N VAL A 326 -12.38 -6.74 -4.50
CA VAL A 326 -13.32 -6.15 -3.52
C VAL A 326 -12.65 -6.02 -2.15
N ILE A 327 -11.93 -7.04 -1.69
CA ILE A 327 -11.27 -7.05 -0.37
C ILE A 327 -10.16 -6.00 -0.29
N LEU A 328 -9.27 -5.94 -1.29
CA LEU A 328 -8.17 -4.98 -1.31
C LEU A 328 -8.67 -3.54 -1.43
N LYS A 329 -9.70 -3.31 -2.26
CA LYS A 329 -10.37 -2.02 -2.36
C LYS A 329 -11.03 -1.62 -1.04
N ALA A 330 -11.73 -2.54 -0.37
CA ALA A 330 -12.36 -2.31 0.92
C ALA A 330 -11.34 -1.91 1.99
N ILE A 331 -10.20 -2.61 2.05
CA ILE A 331 -9.10 -2.32 2.98
C ILE A 331 -8.47 -0.96 2.69
N SER A 332 -8.18 -0.67 1.41
CA SER A 332 -7.64 0.64 1.02
C SER A 332 -8.58 1.78 1.40
N ASN A 333 -9.86 1.67 1.01
CA ASN A 333 -10.90 2.64 1.34
C ASN A 333 -11.06 2.81 2.86
N TYR A 334 -10.95 1.74 3.64
CA TYR A 334 -11.04 1.82 5.10
C TYR A 334 -9.94 2.71 5.67
N PHE A 335 -8.68 2.47 5.27
CA PHE A 335 -7.55 3.25 5.76
C PHE A 335 -7.51 4.68 5.25
N VAL A 336 -8.04 4.96 4.06
CA VAL A 336 -8.18 6.33 3.56
C VAL A 336 -9.23 7.12 4.36
N ASN A 337 -10.31 6.47 4.78
CA ASN A 337 -11.43 7.16 5.44
C ASN A 337 -11.27 7.30 6.96
N ILE A 338 -10.47 6.46 7.62
CA ILE A 338 -10.32 6.51 9.08
C ILE A 338 -9.16 7.43 9.49
N MET A 339 -9.41 8.33 10.45
CA MET A 339 -8.40 9.30 10.92
C MET A 339 -7.22 8.64 11.66
N SER A 340 -7.47 7.49 12.30
CA SER A 340 -6.47 6.72 13.02
C SER A 340 -6.88 5.26 13.10
N SER A 341 -5.94 4.36 12.87
CA SER A 341 -6.14 2.91 13.01
C SER A 341 -4.98 2.29 13.81
N SER A 342 -5.34 1.36 14.69
CA SER A 342 -4.43 0.54 15.47
C SER A 342 -3.74 -0.53 14.61
N LEU A 343 -4.40 -0.96 13.53
CA LEU A 343 -3.88 -1.88 12.55
C LEU A 343 -2.64 -1.29 11.85
N LYS A 344 -1.54 -2.04 11.89
CA LYS A 344 -0.28 -1.73 11.20
C LYS A 344 0.07 -2.76 10.14
N GLN A 345 -0.45 -3.98 10.27
CA GLN A 345 -0.11 -5.11 9.42
C GLN A 345 -1.34 -5.93 9.10
N ILE A 346 -1.56 -6.23 7.81
CA ILE A 346 -2.54 -7.19 7.34
C ILE A 346 -1.81 -8.26 6.55
N TYR A 347 -2.02 -9.52 6.92
CA TYR A 347 -1.47 -10.68 6.22
C TYR A 347 -2.57 -11.35 5.40
N PHE A 348 -2.39 -11.44 4.08
CA PHE A 348 -3.21 -12.31 3.24
C PHE A 348 -2.59 -13.70 3.25
N VAL A 349 -3.24 -14.63 3.94
CA VAL A 349 -2.76 -16.00 4.11
C VAL A 349 -3.45 -16.90 3.10
N LEU A 350 -2.68 -17.37 2.13
CA LEU A 350 -3.21 -18.10 0.97
C LEU A 350 -2.49 -19.44 0.84
N SER A 351 -3.25 -20.51 0.63
CA SER A 351 -2.71 -21.86 0.49
C SER A 351 -2.30 -22.17 -0.95
N ASP A 352 -3.09 -21.71 -1.93
CA ASP A 352 -2.90 -22.03 -3.34
C ASP A 352 -2.19 -20.93 -4.15
N MET A 353 -1.37 -21.37 -5.12
CA MET A 353 -0.56 -20.48 -5.97
C MET A 353 -1.39 -19.57 -6.88
N GLU A 354 -2.61 -19.99 -7.25
CA GLU A 354 -3.51 -19.17 -8.08
C GLU A 354 -4.00 -17.95 -7.29
N SER A 355 -4.52 -18.15 -6.07
CA SER A 355 -4.91 -17.07 -5.18
C SER A 355 -3.71 -16.16 -4.87
N ILE A 356 -2.53 -16.72 -4.60
CA ILE A 356 -1.30 -15.96 -4.39
C ILE A 356 -0.99 -15.05 -5.58
N GLY A 357 -1.04 -15.60 -6.81
CA GLY A 357 -0.79 -14.84 -8.03
C GLY A 357 -1.78 -13.71 -8.23
N ILE A 358 -3.06 -13.98 -7.97
CA ILE A 358 -4.16 -13.00 -8.05
C ILE A 358 -3.95 -11.88 -7.02
N TYR A 359 -3.79 -12.21 -5.74
CA TYR A 359 -3.58 -11.22 -4.69
C TYR A 359 -2.30 -10.42 -4.92
N THR A 360 -1.22 -11.05 -5.37
CA THR A 360 0.02 -10.33 -5.71
C THR A 360 -0.18 -9.35 -6.87
N SER A 361 -0.93 -9.77 -7.90
CA SER A 361 -1.28 -8.92 -9.04
C SER A 361 -2.17 -7.75 -8.63
N GLU A 362 -3.23 -7.99 -7.86
CA GLU A 362 -4.15 -6.93 -7.42
C GLU A 362 -3.49 -6.00 -6.40
N LEU A 363 -2.62 -6.52 -5.52
CA LEU A 363 -1.86 -5.70 -4.59
C LEU A 363 -0.89 -4.75 -5.32
N ALA A 364 -0.32 -5.19 -6.44
CA ALA A 364 0.51 -4.34 -7.27
C ALA A 364 -0.27 -3.18 -7.90
N LYS A 365 -1.60 -3.34 -8.10
CA LYS A 365 -2.49 -2.33 -8.68
C LYS A 365 -2.99 -1.28 -7.69
N LEU A 366 -2.80 -1.46 -6.39
CA LEU A 366 -3.34 -0.52 -5.38
C LEU A 366 -2.74 0.91 -5.44
N ASP A 367 -1.70 1.13 -6.24
CA ASP A 367 -1.06 2.45 -6.46
C ASP A 367 -1.19 2.94 -7.91
N SER A 368 -2.01 2.27 -8.74
CA SER A 368 -2.13 2.53 -10.18
C SER A 368 -3.58 2.60 -10.60
#